data_AF-A0A212CH53-F1
#
_entry.id   AF-A0A212CH53-F1
#
_cell.length_a   1.000
_cell.length_b   1.000
_cell.length_c   1.000
_cell.angle_alpha   90.00
_cell.angle_beta   90.00
_cell.angle_gamma   90.00
#
_symmetry.space_group_name_H-M   'P 1'
#
loop_
_entity.id
_entity.type
_entity.pdbx_description
1 polymer ?
#
loop_
_entity_poly.entity_id
_entity_poly.type
_entity_poly.pdbx_seq_one_letter_code
_entity_poly.pdbx_strand_id
1 'polypeptide(L)'
;MVTRVAHIGGGARPAKSLKITILSHTDIQKFRSECTLMEINQELQLQLEKYKQDFRDLTEKFLISQATAYSLANHLQKYKCEACKDIVESVLGEKLPVELRRPAEKLAEKPTLDERLRTCDVLIRSQARELTQLRQTLQDGKDDSVLLKQHLKDLLTHNDLDNHQRQGFRESLSEGYRLAERLACKLSPEPYLFSTEPFLCTEQQQK
;
A
#
# COMPACT_ATOMS: atom_id res chain seq x y z
N MET A 1 -16.61 -20.54 2.95
CA MET A 1 -16.58 -20.62 4.42
C MET A 1 -17.65 -21.60 4.88
N VAL A 2 -17.29 -22.57 5.73
CA VAL A 2 -18.27 -23.53 6.29
C VAL A 2 -18.28 -23.35 7.80
N THR A 3 -19.43 -22.95 8.35
CA THR A 3 -19.63 -22.87 9.80
C THR A 3 -20.24 -24.19 10.27
N ARG A 4 -19.51 -24.94 11.11
CA ARG A 4 -20.04 -26.13 11.79
C ARG A 4 -20.23 -25.80 13.26
N VAL A 5 -21.45 -25.96 13.75
CA VAL A 5 -21.78 -25.84 15.18
C VAL A 5 -21.78 -27.25 15.76
N ALA A 6 -20.84 -27.52 16.67
CA ALA A 6 -20.83 -28.78 17.43
C ALA A 6 -21.55 -28.55 18.76
N HIS A 7 -22.67 -29.24 18.98
CA HIS A 7 -23.33 -29.30 20.28
C HIS A 7 -22.73 -30.46 21.09
N ILE A 8 -22.09 -30.14 22.20
CA ILE A 8 -21.60 -31.13 23.16
C ILE A 8 -22.44 -31.00 24.42
N GLY A 9 -23.22 -32.03 24.74
CA GLY A 9 -23.79 -32.20 26.07
C GLY A 9 -25.18 -32.83 26.08
N GLY A 10 -25.23 -34.12 26.43
CA GLY A 10 -26.35 -34.65 27.21
C GLY A 10 -26.29 -34.10 28.64
N GLY A 11 -27.45 -33.77 29.22
CA GLY A 11 -27.61 -33.49 30.65
C GLY A 11 -27.48 -32.03 31.09
N ALA A 12 -28.63 -31.32 31.13
CA ALA A 12 -29.01 -30.29 32.10
C ALA A 12 -27.99 -29.21 32.54
N ARG A 13 -27.21 -28.63 31.61
CA ARG A 13 -26.57 -27.30 31.77
C ARG A 13 -26.68 -26.52 30.45
N PRO A 14 -26.79 -25.17 30.46
CA PRO A 14 -26.83 -24.38 29.24
C PRO A 14 -25.51 -24.59 28.47
N ALA A 15 -25.61 -25.24 27.31
CA ALA A 15 -24.48 -25.56 26.47
C ALA A 15 -23.86 -24.28 25.91
N LYS A 16 -22.61 -24.00 26.27
CA LYS A 16 -21.81 -22.96 25.60
C LYS A 16 -21.55 -23.43 24.18
N SER A 17 -22.21 -22.79 23.21
CA SER A 17 -22.00 -23.12 21.79
C SER A 17 -20.68 -22.53 21.32
N LEU A 18 -19.67 -23.37 21.08
CA LEU A 18 -18.47 -22.97 20.37
C LEU A 18 -18.78 -22.90 18.87
N LYS A 19 -18.65 -21.70 18.28
CA LYS A 19 -18.68 -21.53 16.83
C LYS A 19 -17.25 -21.72 16.31
N ILE A 20 -17.01 -22.82 15.62
CA ILE A 20 -15.73 -23.08 14.93
C ILE A 20 -15.92 -22.72 13.45
N THR A 21 -15.18 -21.70 13.00
CA THR A 21 -15.13 -21.31 11.59
C THR A 21 -14.02 -22.09 10.91
N ILE A 22 -14.36 -22.93 9.93
CA ILE A 22 -13.38 -23.65 9.12
C ILE A 22 -13.10 -22.80 7.88
N LEU A 23 -11.87 -22.27 7.81
CA LEU A 23 -11.36 -21.56 6.64
C LEU A 23 -11.25 -22.53 5.45
N SER A 24 -11.53 -22.06 4.23
CA SER A 24 -11.36 -22.90 3.05
C SER A 24 -9.87 -23.15 2.80
N HIS A 25 -9.52 -24.23 2.08
CA HIS A 25 -8.13 -24.50 1.70
C HIS A 25 -7.49 -23.32 0.96
N THR A 26 -8.25 -22.61 0.13
CA THR A 26 -7.81 -21.38 -0.55
C THR A 26 -7.54 -20.22 0.43
N ASP A 27 -8.37 -20.05 1.45
CA ASP A 27 -8.16 -18.99 2.47
C ASP A 27 -6.91 -19.28 3.32
N ILE A 28 -6.69 -20.55 3.66
CA ILE A 28 -5.51 -20.99 4.42
C ILE A 28 -4.23 -20.79 3.60
N GLN A 29 -4.24 -21.15 2.31
CA GLN A 29 -3.09 -20.94 1.43
C GLN A 29 -2.79 -19.46 1.21
N LYS A 30 -3.82 -18.62 1.05
CA LYS A 30 -3.68 -17.17 0.93
C LYS A 30 -3.04 -16.59 2.20
N PHE A 31 -3.58 -16.91 3.37
CA PHE A 31 -3.02 -16.49 4.65
C PHE A 31 -1.56 -16.92 4.82
N ARG A 32 -1.24 -18.17 4.44
CA ARG A 32 0.14 -18.69 4.48
C ARG A 32 1.08 -17.89 3.57
N SER A 33 0.65 -17.57 2.35
CA SER A 33 1.45 -16.76 1.42
C SER A 33 1.66 -15.33 1.90
N GLU A 34 0.64 -14.73 2.55
CA GLU A 34 0.74 -13.40 3.15
C GLU A 34 1.70 -13.37 4.34
N CYS A 35 1.67 -14.40 5.20
CA CYS A 35 2.65 -14.56 6.28
C CYS A 35 4.08 -14.66 5.74
N THR A 36 4.33 -15.51 4.74
CA THR A 36 5.67 -15.66 4.16
C THR A 36 6.16 -14.37 3.50
N LEU A 37 5.28 -13.63 2.81
CA LEU A 37 5.64 -12.35 2.22
C LEU A 37 5.99 -11.30 3.29
N MET A 38 5.26 -11.27 4.39
CA MET A 38 5.52 -10.37 5.51
C MET A 38 6.88 -10.66 6.17
N GLU A 39 7.20 -11.93 6.41
CA GLU A 39 8.50 -12.37 6.97
C GLU A 39 9.67 -11.95 6.07
N ILE A 40 9.56 -12.18 4.76
CA ILE A 40 10.58 -11.78 3.79
C ILE A 40 10.75 -10.25 3.78
N ASN A 41 9.65 -9.50 3.79
CA ASN A 41 9.71 -8.04 3.83
C ASN A 41 10.39 -7.53 5.11
N GLN A 42 10.12 -8.15 6.26
CA GLN A 42 10.75 -7.78 7.52
C GLN A 42 12.26 -8.06 7.51
N GLU A 43 12.68 -9.21 6.99
CA GLU A 43 14.10 -9.55 6.84
C GLU A 43 14.83 -8.57 5.91
N LEU A 44 14.23 -8.22 4.77
CA LEU A 44 14.80 -7.24 3.84
C LEU A 44 15.01 -5.86 4.48
N GLN A 45 14.07 -5.44 5.34
CA GLN A 45 14.21 -4.18 6.10
C GLN A 45 15.36 -4.26 7.11
N LEU A 46 15.49 -5.37 7.84
CA LEU A 46 16.59 -5.58 8.77
C LEU A 46 17.95 -5.58 8.07
N GLN A 47 18.07 -6.28 6.94
CA GLN A 47 19.28 -6.27 6.11
C GLN A 47 19.62 -4.87 5.62
N LEU A 48 18.63 -4.12 5.13
CA LEU A 48 18.84 -2.75 4.65
C LEU A 48 19.39 -1.84 5.76
N GLU A 49 18.84 -1.91 6.96
CA GLU A 49 19.34 -1.11 8.09
C GLU A 49 20.74 -1.55 8.52
N LYS A 50 21.03 -2.85 8.51
CA LYS A 50 22.38 -3.36 8.75
C LYS A 50 23.38 -2.80 7.75
N TYR A 51 23.11 -2.90 6.45
CA TYR A 51 24.01 -2.37 5.42
C TYR A 51 24.20 -0.85 5.51
N LYS A 52 23.15 -0.10 5.88
CA LYS A 52 23.26 1.35 6.12
C LYS A 52 24.21 1.66 7.28
N GLN A 53 24.14 0.91 8.37
CA GLN A 53 25.06 1.08 9.49
C GLN A 53 26.49 0.68 9.10
N ASP A 54 26.67 -0.47 8.45
CA ASP A 54 27.98 -0.94 7.99
C ASP A 54 28.67 0.09 7.07
N PHE A 55 27.90 0.74 6.19
CA PHE A 55 28.41 1.81 5.32
C PHE A 55 28.84 3.05 6.11
N ARG A 56 28.07 3.45 7.14
CA ARG A 56 28.45 4.57 8.01
C ARG A 56 29.76 4.30 8.74
N ASP A 57 29.88 3.12 9.34
CA ASP A 57 31.07 2.72 10.10
C ASP A 57 32.31 2.64 9.21
N LEU A 58 32.15 2.11 7.99
CA LEU A 58 33.24 2.05 7.02
C LEU A 58 33.65 3.45 6.55
N THR A 59 32.69 4.34 6.35
CA THR A 59 32.95 5.74 5.98
C THR A 59 33.75 6.45 7.08
N GLU A 60 33.36 6.28 8.35
CA GLU A 60 34.10 6.85 9.48
C GLU A 60 35.54 6.32 9.55
N LYS A 61 35.72 5.00 9.43
CA LYS A 61 37.06 4.38 9.42
C LYS A 61 37.91 4.87 8.25
N PHE A 62 37.31 5.04 7.07
CA PHE A 62 37.99 5.57 5.90
C PHE A 62 38.47 7.01 6.14
N LEU A 63 37.60 7.88 6.68
CA LEU A 63 37.96 9.27 6.99
C LEU A 63 39.07 9.36 8.05
N ILE A 64 39.01 8.54 9.10
CA ILE A 64 40.07 8.46 10.11
C ILE A 64 41.40 8.01 9.47
N SER A 65 41.36 6.99 8.61
CA SER A 65 42.53 6.49 7.89
C SER A 65 43.11 7.56 6.97
N GLN A 66 42.26 8.28 6.25
CA GLN A 66 42.64 9.38 5.37
C GLN A 66 43.30 10.53 6.16
N ALA A 67 42.69 10.96 7.27
CA ALA A 67 43.24 12.01 8.13
C ALA A 67 44.60 11.60 8.74
N THR A 68 44.73 10.32 9.11
CA THR A 68 45.97 9.75 9.64
C THR A 68 47.07 9.72 8.57
N ALA A 69 46.75 9.25 7.36
CA ALA A 69 47.67 9.23 6.22
C ALA A 69 48.13 10.64 5.85
N TYR A 70 47.21 11.60 5.80
CA TYR A 70 47.53 13.02 5.55
C TYR A 70 48.46 13.61 6.61
N SER A 71 48.19 13.35 7.88
CA SER A 71 49.03 13.80 8.99
C SER A 71 50.44 13.20 8.94
N LEU A 72 50.53 11.91 8.63
CA LEU A 72 51.81 11.21 8.48
C LEU A 72 52.59 11.73 7.27
N ALA A 73 51.93 11.94 6.13
CA ALA A 73 52.54 12.50 4.93
C ALA A 73 53.11 13.91 5.19
N ASN A 74 52.39 14.77 5.91
CA ASN A 74 52.89 16.08 6.34
C ASN A 74 54.14 15.96 7.22
N HIS A 75 54.13 15.01 8.17
CA HIS A 75 55.30 14.75 8.99
C HIS A 75 56.51 14.31 8.14
N LEU A 76 56.31 13.41 7.17
CA LEU A 76 57.37 12.93 6.28
C LEU A 76 57.90 14.01 5.34
N GLN A 77 57.02 14.90 4.85
CA GLN A 77 57.40 16.04 4.02
C GLN A 77 58.39 16.97 4.75
N LYS A 78 58.20 17.17 6.07
CA LYS A 78 59.11 17.95 6.91
C LYS A 78 60.55 17.40 6.91
N TYR A 79 60.71 16.09 6.84
CA TYR A 79 62.02 15.43 6.85
C TYR A 79 62.60 15.17 5.45
N LYS A 80 61.93 15.63 4.38
CA LYS A 80 62.36 15.47 2.97
C LYS A 80 62.76 14.03 2.62
N CYS A 81 61.92 13.06 3.02
CA CYS A 81 62.16 11.66 2.71
C CYS A 81 62.04 11.40 1.19
N GLU A 82 63.17 11.22 0.50
CA GLU A 82 63.17 11.04 -0.97
C GLU A 82 62.53 9.71 -1.38
N ALA A 83 62.64 8.66 -0.56
CA ALA A 83 62.07 7.34 -0.84
C ALA A 83 60.53 7.31 -0.83
N CYS A 84 59.88 8.30 -0.23
CA CYS A 84 58.41 8.37 -0.11
C CYS A 84 57.81 9.59 -0.81
N LYS A 85 58.59 10.30 -1.63
CA LYS A 85 58.19 11.57 -2.25
C LYS A 85 56.92 11.47 -3.08
N ASP A 86 56.83 10.46 -3.95
CA ASP A 86 55.67 10.23 -4.82
C ASP A 86 54.40 9.94 -4.00
N ILE A 87 54.53 9.23 -2.89
CA ILE A 87 53.42 8.90 -1.98
C ILE A 87 52.97 10.14 -1.21
N VAL A 88 53.92 10.94 -0.71
CA VAL A 88 53.64 12.19 0.01
C VAL A 88 52.96 13.19 -0.93
N GLU A 89 53.43 13.32 -2.17
CA GLU A 89 52.81 14.19 -3.17
C GLU A 89 51.42 13.71 -3.56
N SER A 90 51.20 12.40 -3.70
CA SER A 90 49.88 11.82 -3.97
C SER A 90 48.88 12.10 -2.84
N VAL A 91 49.26 11.83 -1.58
CA VAL A 91 48.39 12.01 -0.40
C VAL A 91 48.13 13.48 -0.08
N LEU A 92 49.09 14.38 -0.29
CA LEU A 92 48.93 15.81 -0.04
C LEU A 92 48.31 16.57 -1.23
N GLY A 93 48.54 16.08 -2.46
CA GLY A 93 48.00 16.63 -3.69
C GLY A 93 46.54 16.27 -3.92
N GLU A 94 46.08 15.14 -3.38
CA GLU A 94 44.67 14.80 -3.25
C GLU A 94 44.03 15.72 -2.20
N LYS A 95 43.61 16.91 -2.65
CA LYS A 95 42.94 17.94 -1.84
C LYS A 95 41.83 17.28 -1.03
N LEU A 96 42.08 17.07 0.27
CA LEU A 96 41.16 16.45 1.21
C LEU A 96 39.76 17.05 1.00
N PRO A 97 38.78 16.31 0.49
CA PRO A 97 37.44 16.84 0.37
C PRO A 97 36.87 16.97 1.79
N VAL A 98 37.11 18.13 2.40
CA VAL A 98 36.30 18.65 3.52
C VAL A 98 34.81 18.72 3.12
N GLU A 99 34.50 18.51 1.83
CA GLU A 99 33.17 18.39 1.25
C GLU A 99 32.38 17.14 1.66
N LEU A 100 32.89 16.22 2.49
CA LEU A 100 31.99 15.34 3.26
C LEU A 100 31.37 16.04 4.50
N ARG A 101 31.29 17.38 4.48
CA ARG A 101 30.31 18.14 5.28
C ARG A 101 29.02 18.45 4.53
N ARG A 102 28.88 18.09 3.24
CA ARG A 102 27.57 17.98 2.59
C ARG A 102 27.60 16.85 1.56
N PRO A 103 26.87 15.73 1.77
CA PRO A 103 26.57 14.82 0.70
C PRO A 103 25.44 15.43 -0.15
N ALA A 104 25.78 16.37 -1.02
CA ALA A 104 24.93 16.75 -2.12
C ALA A 104 25.80 17.19 -3.29
N GLU A 105 25.49 16.63 -4.45
CA GLU A 105 26.02 16.95 -5.77
C GLU A 105 27.19 16.08 -6.24
N LYS A 106 26.89 15.37 -7.33
CA LYS A 106 27.75 14.52 -8.16
C LYS A 106 27.82 13.04 -7.78
N LEU A 107 26.64 12.41 -7.86
CA LEU A 107 26.52 11.01 -8.29
C LEU A 107 25.37 10.96 -9.30
N ALA A 108 25.62 10.31 -10.44
CA ALA A 108 24.70 10.02 -11.55
C ALA A 108 23.21 10.20 -11.19
N GLU A 109 22.55 11.14 -11.89
CA GLU A 109 21.21 11.69 -11.66
C GLU A 109 20.20 10.68 -11.06
N LYS A 110 20.28 10.50 -9.75
CA LYS A 110 19.22 9.95 -8.93
C LYS A 110 18.49 11.17 -8.35
N PRO A 111 17.20 11.38 -8.64
CA PRO A 111 16.50 12.56 -8.20
C PRO A 111 16.63 12.72 -6.68
N THR A 112 16.97 13.93 -6.27
CA THR A 112 17.08 14.30 -4.86
C THR A 112 15.77 13.97 -4.13
N LEU A 113 15.84 13.77 -2.81
CA LEU A 113 14.67 13.40 -2.01
C LEU A 113 13.51 14.39 -2.19
N ASP A 114 13.83 15.67 -2.35
CA ASP A 114 12.87 16.74 -2.64
C ASP A 114 12.18 16.58 -4.02
N GLU A 115 12.93 16.24 -5.07
CA GLU A 115 12.36 15.97 -6.40
C GLU A 115 11.45 14.73 -6.41
N ARG A 116 11.82 13.70 -5.64
CA ARG A 116 10.98 12.50 -5.46
C ARG A 116 9.68 12.84 -4.72
N LEU A 117 9.76 13.65 -3.67
CA LEU A 117 8.57 14.11 -2.94
C LEU A 117 7.65 14.94 -3.84
N ARG A 118 8.21 15.88 -4.61
CA ARG A 118 7.43 16.66 -5.60
C ARG A 118 6.76 15.79 -6.64
N THR A 119 7.45 14.73 -7.10
CA THR A 119 6.87 13.75 -8.03
C THR A 119 5.72 12.97 -7.39
N CYS A 120 5.91 12.49 -6.15
CA CYS A 120 4.84 11.84 -5.38
C CYS A 120 3.64 12.75 -5.20
N ASP A 121 3.83 14.02 -4.86
CA ASP A 121 2.74 14.99 -4.68
C ASP A 121 1.95 15.26 -5.98
N VAL A 122 2.62 15.23 -7.13
CA VAL A 122 1.94 15.35 -8.44
C VAL A 122 1.09 14.10 -8.71
N LEU A 123 1.64 12.90 -8.48
CA LEU A 123 0.94 11.63 -8.68
C LEU A 123 -0.25 11.46 -7.73
N ILE A 124 -0.10 11.84 -6.46
CA ILE A 124 -1.19 11.80 -5.48
C ILE A 124 -2.31 12.75 -5.93
N ARG A 125 -1.96 13.95 -6.39
CA ARG A 125 -2.95 14.92 -6.90
C ARG A 125 -3.62 14.45 -8.18
N SER A 126 -2.91 13.79 -9.10
CA SER A 126 -3.53 13.24 -10.32
C SER A 126 -4.48 12.11 -9.98
N GLN A 127 -4.05 11.17 -9.13
CA GLN A 127 -4.90 10.06 -8.67
C GLN A 127 -6.14 10.56 -7.91
N ALA A 128 -6.01 11.59 -7.06
CA ALA A 128 -7.15 12.17 -6.36
C ALA A 128 -8.17 12.80 -7.35
N ARG A 129 -7.69 13.44 -8.42
CA ARG A 129 -8.54 13.99 -9.48
C ARG A 129 -9.24 12.87 -10.27
N GLU A 130 -8.51 11.85 -10.69
CA GLU A 130 -9.07 10.69 -11.41
C GLU A 130 -10.12 9.96 -10.56
N LEU A 131 -9.86 9.73 -9.26
CA LEU A 131 -10.83 9.14 -8.35
C LEU A 131 -12.09 10.00 -8.20
N THR A 132 -11.94 11.32 -8.19
CA THR A 132 -13.08 12.24 -8.12
C THR A 132 -13.91 12.14 -9.40
N GLN A 133 -13.27 12.11 -10.57
CA GLN A 133 -13.95 11.94 -11.86
C GLN A 133 -14.68 10.59 -11.92
N LEU A 134 -14.03 9.50 -11.53
CA LEU A 134 -14.63 8.17 -11.50
C LEU A 134 -15.85 8.12 -10.57
N ARG A 135 -15.78 8.74 -9.39
CA ARG A 135 -16.92 8.84 -8.47
C ARG A 135 -18.08 9.62 -9.08
N GLN A 136 -17.80 10.72 -9.78
CA GLN A 136 -18.83 11.48 -10.48
C GLN A 136 -19.49 10.64 -11.57
N THR A 137 -18.71 10.00 -12.44
CA THR A 137 -19.24 9.13 -13.51
C THR A 137 -20.05 7.95 -12.96
N LEU A 138 -19.63 7.38 -11.82
CA LEU A 138 -20.39 6.33 -11.14
C LEU A 138 -21.73 6.85 -10.62
N GLN A 139 -21.75 8.06 -10.08
CA GLN A 139 -22.95 8.73 -9.59
C GLN A 139 -23.90 9.09 -10.75
N ASP A 140 -23.38 9.67 -11.83
CA ASP A 140 -24.17 9.97 -13.03
C ASP A 140 -24.79 8.69 -13.61
N GLY A 141 -24.00 7.62 -13.74
CA GLY A 141 -24.50 6.32 -14.20
C GLY A 141 -25.55 5.70 -13.27
N LYS A 142 -25.45 5.96 -11.96
CA LYS A 142 -26.47 5.53 -10.99
C LYS A 142 -27.77 6.29 -11.21
N ASP A 143 -27.70 7.61 -11.38
CA ASP A 143 -28.86 8.47 -11.58
C ASP A 143 -29.56 8.15 -12.91
N ASP A 144 -28.78 7.93 -13.98
CA ASP A 144 -29.28 7.46 -15.28
C ASP A 144 -29.96 6.09 -15.16
N SER A 145 -29.35 5.15 -14.41
CA SER A 145 -29.93 3.83 -14.20
C SER A 145 -31.24 3.88 -13.41
N VAL A 146 -31.35 4.78 -12.43
CA VAL A 146 -32.59 5.02 -11.68
C VAL A 146 -33.66 5.61 -12.60
N LEU A 147 -33.30 6.60 -13.43
CA LEU A 147 -34.20 7.24 -14.37
C LEU A 147 -34.72 6.24 -15.42
N LEU A 148 -33.84 5.43 -16.00
CA LEU A 148 -34.18 4.38 -16.95
C LEU A 148 -35.12 3.34 -16.34
N LYS A 149 -34.81 2.88 -15.11
CA LYS A 149 -35.69 1.95 -14.37
C LYS A 149 -37.08 2.54 -14.20
N GLN A 150 -37.18 3.82 -13.84
CA GLN A 150 -38.47 4.50 -13.67
C GLN A 150 -39.23 4.59 -15.00
N HIS A 151 -38.59 5.01 -16.09
CA HIS A 151 -39.22 5.11 -17.41
C HIS A 151 -39.76 3.76 -17.90
N LEU A 152 -38.99 2.68 -17.72
CA LEU A 152 -39.42 1.33 -18.09
C LEU A 152 -40.60 0.87 -17.24
N LYS A 153 -40.64 1.22 -15.95
CA LYS A 153 -41.78 0.95 -15.07
C LYS A 153 -43.04 1.66 -15.55
N ASP A 154 -42.92 2.95 -15.86
CA ASP A 154 -44.05 3.76 -16.30
C ASP A 154 -44.64 3.22 -17.61
N LEU A 155 -43.78 2.85 -18.57
CA LEU A 155 -44.17 2.17 -19.81
C LEU A 155 -44.89 0.85 -19.53
N LEU A 156 -44.42 0.03 -18.59
CA LEU A 156 -45.07 -1.23 -18.22
C LEU A 156 -46.45 -1.01 -17.59
N THR A 157 -46.64 0.11 -16.88
CA THR A 157 -47.91 0.43 -16.19
C THR A 157 -48.95 1.11 -17.06
N HIS A 158 -48.54 1.83 -18.11
CA HIS A 158 -49.44 2.68 -18.91
C HIS A 158 -49.86 2.06 -20.26
N ASN A 159 -49.31 0.91 -20.62
CA ASN A 159 -49.71 0.17 -21.82
C ASN A 159 -50.97 -0.68 -21.53
N ASP A 160 -52.06 -0.44 -22.25
CA ASP A 160 -53.24 -1.32 -22.26
C ASP A 160 -52.95 -2.52 -23.18
N LEU A 161 -53.02 -3.73 -22.62
CA LEU A 161 -52.14 -4.85 -23.02
C LEU A 161 -52.86 -6.12 -23.49
N ASP A 162 -54.07 -6.00 -24.03
CA ASP A 162 -54.89 -7.15 -24.42
C ASP A 162 -54.59 -7.73 -25.82
N ASN A 163 -53.38 -7.54 -26.37
CA ASN A 163 -53.06 -8.07 -27.69
C ASN A 163 -51.77 -8.90 -27.71
N HIS A 164 -51.89 -10.20 -28.01
CA HIS A 164 -50.80 -11.19 -28.05
C HIS A 164 -49.63 -10.78 -28.96
N GLN A 165 -49.88 -9.90 -29.95
CA GLN A 165 -48.85 -9.38 -30.85
C GLN A 165 -47.83 -8.46 -30.15
N ARG A 166 -48.15 -7.89 -28.98
CA ARG A 166 -47.25 -7.04 -28.17
C ARG A 166 -46.56 -7.78 -27.03
N GLN A 167 -46.81 -9.08 -26.87
CA GLN A 167 -46.29 -9.88 -25.76
C GLN A 167 -44.75 -9.94 -25.75
N GLY A 168 -44.10 -10.18 -26.89
CA GLY A 168 -42.63 -10.19 -26.98
C GLY A 168 -41.98 -8.82 -26.71
N PHE A 169 -42.69 -7.73 -27.04
CA PHE A 169 -42.27 -6.38 -26.69
C PHE A 169 -42.38 -6.13 -25.18
N ARG A 170 -43.44 -6.63 -24.53
CA ARG A 170 -43.61 -6.58 -23.07
C ARG A 170 -42.53 -7.35 -22.33
N GLU A 171 -42.19 -8.54 -22.81
CA GLU A 171 -41.12 -9.36 -22.26
C GLU A 171 -39.76 -8.64 -22.35
N SER A 172 -39.48 -8.02 -23.51
CA SER A 172 -38.27 -7.20 -23.69
C SER A 172 -38.23 -5.99 -22.74
N LEU A 173 -39.35 -5.28 -22.54
CA LEU A 173 -39.44 -4.17 -21.58
C LEU A 173 -39.25 -4.63 -20.13
N SER A 174 -39.84 -5.77 -19.77
CA SER A 174 -39.74 -6.37 -18.43
C SER A 174 -38.30 -6.80 -18.13
N GLU A 175 -37.61 -7.37 -19.12
CA GLU A 175 -36.19 -7.70 -19.03
C GLU A 175 -35.33 -6.44 -18.91
N GLY A 176 -35.60 -5.42 -19.72
CA GLY A 176 -34.94 -4.11 -19.62
C GLY A 176 -35.09 -3.50 -18.22
N TYR A 177 -36.29 -3.56 -17.63
CA TYR A 177 -36.54 -3.06 -16.27
C TYR A 177 -35.68 -3.80 -15.25
N ARG A 178 -35.63 -5.14 -15.33
CA ARG A 178 -34.82 -5.99 -14.44
C ARG A 178 -33.32 -5.66 -14.55
N LEU A 179 -32.83 -5.40 -15.76
CA LEU A 179 -31.43 -5.03 -16.00
C LEU A 179 -31.10 -3.64 -15.44
N ALA A 180 -31.97 -2.65 -15.66
CA ALA A 180 -31.82 -1.30 -15.11
C ALA A 180 -31.88 -1.29 -13.57
N GLU A 181 -32.73 -2.12 -12.97
CA GLU A 181 -32.78 -2.31 -11.52
C GLU A 181 -31.48 -2.92 -10.98
N ARG A 182 -30.98 -3.97 -11.63
CA ARG A 182 -29.72 -4.60 -11.25
C ARG A 182 -28.53 -3.65 -11.37
N LEU A 183 -28.51 -2.81 -12.41
CA LEU A 183 -27.47 -1.80 -12.61
C LEU A 183 -27.50 -0.74 -11.50
N ALA A 184 -28.67 -0.20 -11.16
CA ALA A 184 -28.83 0.77 -10.08
C ALA A 184 -28.37 0.21 -8.72
N CYS A 185 -28.64 -1.08 -8.46
CA CYS A 185 -28.15 -1.76 -7.25
C CYS A 185 -26.63 -1.94 -7.25
N LYS A 186 -26.02 -2.32 -8.37
CA LYS A 186 -24.55 -2.48 -8.48
C LYS A 186 -23.78 -1.16 -8.37
N LEU A 187 -24.38 -0.06 -8.81
CA LEU A 187 -23.78 1.28 -8.74
C LEU A 187 -24.03 1.96 -7.38
N SER A 188 -24.88 1.37 -6.53
CA SER A 188 -25.06 1.85 -5.17
C SER A 188 -23.92 1.31 -4.30
N PRO A 189 -23.25 2.16 -3.51
CA PRO A 189 -22.23 1.68 -2.59
C PRO A 189 -22.87 0.69 -1.61
N GLU A 190 -22.32 -0.52 -1.50
CA GLU A 190 -22.62 -1.40 -0.37
C GLU A 190 -22.35 -0.60 0.91
N PRO A 191 -23.29 -0.52 1.86
CA PRO A 191 -23.02 0.07 3.15
C PRO A 191 -22.06 -0.87 3.90
N TYR A 192 -20.76 -0.73 3.64
CA TYR A 192 -19.73 -1.19 4.55
C TYR A 192 -19.90 -0.36 5.82
N LEU A 193 -20.56 -0.94 6.81
CA LEU A 193 -20.57 -0.46 8.18
C LEU A 193 -19.13 -0.33 8.65
N PHE A 194 -18.55 0.86 8.52
CA PHE A 194 -17.49 1.30 9.40
C PHE A 194 -18.09 1.36 10.81
N SER A 195 -18.06 0.23 11.53
CA SER A 195 -18.10 0.24 12.98
C SER A 195 -16.83 0.94 13.46
N THR A 196 -16.89 2.27 13.54
CA THR A 196 -16.06 3.06 14.45
C THR A 196 -16.55 2.78 15.87
N GLU A 197 -15.99 1.75 16.50
CA GLU A 197 -15.93 1.63 17.95
C GLU A 197 -14.45 1.78 18.35
N PRO A 198 -14.06 2.82 19.10
CA PRO A 198 -12.71 2.95 19.62
C PRO A 198 -12.47 1.88 20.69
N PHE A 199 -11.51 0.98 20.45
CA PHE A 199 -10.94 0.14 21.49
C PHE A 199 -10.27 1.03 22.54
N LEU A 200 -11.00 1.35 23.61
CA LEU A 200 -10.40 1.84 24.84
C LEU A 200 -9.71 0.67 25.53
N CYS A 201 -8.39 0.75 25.55
CA CYS A 201 -7.52 -0.06 26.38
C CYS A 201 -7.84 0.24 27.85
N THR A 202 -8.32 -0.75 28.61
CA THR A 202 -8.29 -0.69 30.07
C THR A 202 -7.33 -1.76 30.56
N GLU A 203 -6.17 -1.30 31.05
CA GLU A 203 -5.31 -2.05 31.95
C GLU A 203 -6.14 -2.62 33.10
N GLN A 204 -6.07 -3.93 33.30
CA GLN A 204 -6.23 -4.50 34.64
C GLN A 204 -4.92 -5.17 35.02
N GLN A 205 -4.18 -4.42 35.82
CA GLN A 205 -3.12 -4.95 36.65
C GLN A 205 -3.79 -5.65 37.83
N GLN A 206 -3.71 -6.98 37.87
CA GLN A 206 -4.09 -7.74 39.05
C GLN A 206 -2.85 -8.36 39.67
N LYS A 207 -2.60 -7.87 40.88
CA LYS A 207 -1.68 -8.35 41.89
C LYS A 207 -2.18 -9.66 42.51
#